data_AF-K2MVL4-F1
#
_entry.id   AF-K2MVL4-F1
#
_cell.length_a   1.000
_cell.length_b   1.000
_cell.length_c   1.000
_cell.angle_alpha   90.00
_cell.angle_beta   90.00
_cell.angle_gamma   90.00
#
_symmetry.space_group_name_H-M   'P 1'
#
loop_
_entity.id
_entity.type
_entity.pdbx_description
1 polymer ?
#
loop_
_entity_poly.entity_id
_entity_poly.type
_entity_poly.pdbx_seq_one_letter_code
_entity_poly.pdbx_strand_id
1 'polypeptide(L)'
;FDPKYMTDTAWSVRVAAHEIAHALGFSQASMKEQSLLDTEKSVRGKKRRMVAGDQVKAKAQAHFDCNTLEGMELEDEYGASARDIPHWKERHARDELMAPTVGAGYYTALTMAVFADMGYYRVNWSMAEPMSWGNRSGCDFLQKKCNETNDFSTKYPQVFCDANDNETLRCTSDRRHVGTCTASIVENKGSLADKDVCPVVSSYFYEASSGM
;
A
#
# COMPACT_ATOMS: atom_id res chain seq x y z
N PHE A 1 -14.49 14.83 -3.31
CA PHE A 1 -14.59 15.34 -1.93
C PHE A 1 -16.01 15.88 -1.73
N ASP A 2 -16.92 15.06 -1.18
CA ASP A 2 -18.33 15.43 -0.96
C ASP A 2 -18.55 15.70 0.54
N PRO A 3 -18.90 16.93 0.95
CA PRO A 3 -19.13 17.30 2.34
C PRO A 3 -20.12 16.40 3.08
N LYS A 4 -21.05 15.74 2.36
CA LYS A 4 -22.05 14.84 2.94
C LYS A 4 -21.44 13.65 3.68
N TYR A 5 -20.25 13.20 3.27
CA TYR A 5 -19.57 12.03 3.85
C TYR A 5 -18.39 12.42 4.74
N MET A 6 -18.19 13.71 5.02
CA MET A 6 -17.15 14.17 5.91
C MET A 6 -17.58 14.03 7.37
N THR A 7 -16.65 13.54 8.18
CA THR A 7 -16.80 13.42 9.63
C THR A 7 -15.62 14.10 10.30
N ASP A 8 -15.67 14.28 11.62
CA ASP A 8 -14.56 14.74 12.45
C ASP A 8 -13.51 13.64 12.74
N THR A 9 -13.61 12.50 12.05
CA THR A 9 -12.72 11.36 12.26
C THR A 9 -11.34 11.57 11.63
N ALA A 10 -10.34 10.89 12.19
CA ALA A 10 -9.01 10.80 11.58
C ALA A 10 -9.05 10.28 10.14
N TRP A 11 -10.02 9.42 9.80
CA TRP A 11 -10.20 8.90 8.45
C TRP A 11 -10.50 10.03 7.45
N SER A 12 -11.46 10.92 7.75
CA SER A 12 -11.78 12.06 6.87
C SER A 12 -10.58 13.01 6.67
N VAL A 13 -9.75 13.19 7.71
CA VAL A 13 -8.50 13.97 7.61
C VAL A 13 -7.51 13.29 6.67
N ARG A 14 -7.36 11.96 6.72
CA ARG A 14 -6.46 11.23 5.81
C ARG A 14 -6.94 11.22 4.38
N VAL A 15 -8.24 11.09 4.14
CA VAL A 15 -8.82 11.24 2.81
C VAL A 15 -8.54 12.64 2.25
N ALA A 16 -8.72 13.70 3.06
CA ALA A 16 -8.40 15.05 2.61
C ALA A 16 -6.92 15.21 2.24
N ALA A 17 -6.02 14.71 3.09
CA ALA A 17 -4.57 14.77 2.83
C ALA A 17 -4.17 13.97 1.57
N HIS A 18 -4.82 12.82 1.32
CA HIS A 18 -4.63 11.99 0.13
C HIS A 18 -4.99 12.74 -1.15
N GLU A 19 -6.18 13.35 -1.19
CA GLU A 19 -6.62 14.13 -2.36
C GLU A 19 -5.76 15.39 -2.57
N ILE A 20 -5.32 16.02 -1.49
CA ILE A 20 -4.36 17.13 -1.57
C ILE A 20 -3.02 16.65 -2.16
N ALA A 21 -2.54 15.46 -1.77
CA ALA A 21 -1.30 14.92 -2.33
C ALA A 21 -1.41 14.69 -3.85
N HIS A 22 -2.55 14.20 -4.36
CA HIS A 22 -2.79 14.17 -5.80
C HIS A 22 -2.71 15.55 -6.45
N ALA A 23 -3.41 16.54 -5.87
CA ALA A 23 -3.41 17.91 -6.39
C ALA A 23 -2.01 18.57 -6.37
N LEU A 24 -1.17 18.21 -5.41
CA LEU A 24 0.21 18.69 -5.28
C LEU A 24 1.19 18.01 -6.25
N GLY A 25 0.76 16.98 -6.97
CA GLY A 25 1.57 16.37 -8.02
C GLY A 25 1.80 14.87 -7.86
N PHE A 26 1.24 14.18 -6.85
CA PHE A 26 1.20 12.71 -6.86
C PHE A 26 0.26 12.22 -7.98
N SER A 27 0.70 12.37 -9.22
CA SER A 27 -0.10 12.23 -10.43
C SER A 27 0.75 11.63 -11.53
N GLN A 28 0.11 10.95 -12.48
CA GLN A 28 0.82 10.32 -13.59
C GLN A 28 1.53 11.38 -14.46
N ALA A 29 0.92 12.55 -14.63
CA ALA A 29 1.49 13.64 -15.43
C ALA A 29 2.79 14.16 -14.83
N SER A 30 2.78 14.49 -13.53
CA SER A 30 3.96 15.02 -12.83
C SER A 30 5.08 13.97 -12.74
N MET A 31 4.75 12.71 -12.47
CA MET A 31 5.76 11.63 -12.45
C MET A 31 6.40 11.41 -13.83
N LYS A 32 5.66 11.59 -14.93
CA LYS A 32 6.20 11.52 -16.30
C LYS A 32 7.07 12.73 -16.63
N GLU A 33 6.59 13.93 -16.32
CA GLU A 33 7.31 15.18 -16.56
C GLU A 33 8.68 15.18 -15.88
N GLN A 34 8.73 14.68 -14.63
CA GLN A 34 9.95 14.59 -13.84
C GLN A 34 10.75 13.30 -14.10
N SER A 35 10.40 12.52 -15.12
CA SER A 35 11.06 11.25 -15.48
C SER A 35 11.22 10.26 -14.31
N LEU A 36 10.24 10.24 -13.40
CA LEU A 36 10.25 9.39 -12.20
C LEU A 36 9.67 8.00 -12.46
N LEU A 37 8.99 7.79 -13.58
CA LEU A 37 8.46 6.48 -13.95
C LEU A 37 9.50 5.66 -14.69
N ASP A 38 9.80 4.47 -14.17
CA ASP A 38 10.63 3.49 -14.88
C ASP A 38 9.78 2.63 -15.83
N THR A 39 10.45 2.07 -16.83
CA THR A 39 9.96 0.98 -17.66
C THR A 39 9.47 -0.19 -16.82
N GLU A 40 8.38 -0.84 -17.29
CA GLU A 40 7.71 -1.89 -16.53
C GLU A 40 8.66 -3.05 -16.20
N LYS A 41 8.76 -3.40 -14.91
CA LYS A 41 9.55 -4.55 -14.44
C LYS A 41 8.68 -5.76 -14.21
N SER A 42 9.20 -6.94 -14.54
CA SER A 42 8.53 -8.19 -14.23
C SER A 42 8.69 -8.52 -12.75
N VAL A 43 7.60 -8.45 -11.99
CA VAL A 43 7.56 -8.79 -10.56
C VAL A 43 6.35 -9.68 -10.30
N ARG A 44 6.54 -10.77 -9.54
CA ARG A 44 5.49 -11.75 -9.22
C ARG A 44 4.71 -12.24 -10.46
N GLY A 45 5.42 -12.41 -11.59
CA GLY A 45 4.85 -12.90 -12.84
C GLY A 45 4.11 -11.87 -13.70
N LYS A 46 4.13 -10.57 -13.35
CA LYS A 46 3.46 -9.51 -14.11
C LYS A 46 4.36 -8.30 -14.31
N LYS A 47 4.19 -7.60 -15.44
CA LYS A 47 4.82 -6.30 -15.68
C LYS A 47 4.16 -5.23 -14.81
N ARG A 48 4.93 -4.61 -13.93
CA ARG A 48 4.48 -3.56 -13.00
C ARG A 48 5.18 -2.24 -13.32
N ARG A 49 4.42 -1.14 -13.31
CA ARG A 49 4.98 0.21 -13.36
C ARG A 49 5.57 0.57 -12.00
N MET A 50 6.69 1.27 -12.00
CA MET A 50 7.37 1.68 -10.78
C MET A 50 7.71 3.16 -10.81
N VAL A 51 7.73 3.77 -9.63
CA VAL A 51 8.37 5.07 -9.40
C VAL A 51 9.80 4.81 -8.93
N ALA A 52 10.78 5.34 -9.67
CA ALA A 52 12.19 5.03 -9.51
C ALA A 52 13.07 6.29 -9.37
N GLY A 53 12.55 7.33 -8.71
CA GLY A 53 13.37 8.46 -8.28
C GLY A 53 14.37 8.07 -7.19
N ASP A 54 15.44 8.85 -7.04
CA ASP A 54 16.55 8.55 -6.13
C ASP A 54 16.09 8.50 -4.66
N GLN A 55 15.25 9.45 -4.24
CA GLN A 55 14.69 9.46 -2.88
C GLN A 55 13.69 8.32 -2.72
N VAL A 56 12.82 8.06 -3.70
CA VAL A 56 11.84 6.97 -3.64
C VAL A 56 12.56 5.64 -3.46
N LYS A 57 13.60 5.38 -4.26
CA LYS A 57 14.45 4.20 -4.14
C LYS A 57 15.07 4.12 -2.75
N ALA A 58 15.75 5.17 -2.29
CA ALA A 58 16.41 5.16 -0.98
C ALA A 58 15.44 4.93 0.18
N LYS A 59 14.26 5.57 0.18
CA LYS A 59 13.26 5.43 1.25
C LYS A 59 12.54 4.09 1.19
N ALA A 60 12.28 3.55 0.01
CA ALA A 60 11.71 2.22 -0.13
C ALA A 60 12.69 1.13 0.32
N GLN A 61 13.97 1.22 -0.09
CA GLN A 61 15.02 0.32 0.37
C GLN A 61 15.13 0.31 1.90
N ALA A 62 15.11 1.49 2.52
CA ALA A 62 15.15 1.62 3.98
C ALA A 62 13.88 1.08 4.66
N HIS A 63 12.69 1.34 4.10
CA HIS A 63 11.43 0.86 4.66
C HIS A 63 11.33 -0.67 4.61
N PHE A 64 11.62 -1.29 3.47
CA PHE A 64 11.48 -2.74 3.30
C PHE A 64 12.72 -3.54 3.70
N ASP A 65 13.85 -2.90 4.01
CA ASP A 65 15.16 -3.56 4.21
C ASP A 65 15.56 -4.42 2.99
N CYS A 66 15.49 -3.81 1.81
CA CYS A 66 15.78 -4.48 0.53
C CYS A 66 16.65 -3.59 -0.37
N ASN A 67 17.98 -3.73 -0.25
CA ASN A 67 18.95 -2.88 -0.97
C ASN A 67 18.97 -3.06 -2.50
N THR A 68 18.39 -4.15 -3.01
CA THR A 68 18.27 -4.39 -4.46
C THR A 68 17.01 -3.78 -5.06
N LEU A 69 16.16 -3.15 -4.24
CA LEU A 69 14.94 -2.51 -4.74
C LEU A 69 15.29 -1.33 -5.64
N GLU A 70 14.67 -1.28 -6.81
CA GLU A 70 14.95 -0.26 -7.84
C GLU A 70 13.88 0.83 -7.92
N GLY A 71 12.78 0.67 -7.18
CA GLY A 71 11.67 1.62 -7.13
C GLY A 71 10.49 1.06 -6.34
N MET A 72 9.39 1.82 -6.29
CA MET A 72 8.14 1.43 -5.65
C MET A 72 7.06 1.12 -6.69
N GLU A 73 6.36 0.00 -6.52
CA GLU A 73 5.28 -0.40 -7.43
C GLU A 73 4.06 0.51 -7.29
N LEU A 74 3.47 0.85 -8.44
CA LEU A 74 2.18 1.51 -8.51
C LEU A 74 1.04 0.50 -8.65
N GLU A 75 -0.13 0.86 -8.14
CA GLU A 75 -1.34 0.05 -8.25
C GLU A 75 -1.77 -0.16 -9.71
N ASP A 76 -2.28 -1.35 -9.99
CA ASP A 76 -2.61 -1.84 -11.33
C ASP A 76 -3.67 -2.96 -11.35
N GLU A 77 -4.38 -3.22 -10.25
CA GLU A 77 -5.46 -4.24 -10.17
C GLU A 77 -6.88 -3.71 -10.37
N TYR A 78 -7.09 -2.38 -10.41
CA TYR A 78 -8.43 -1.77 -10.54
C TYR A 78 -8.75 -1.28 -11.97
N GLY A 79 -8.15 -1.90 -12.99
CA GLY A 79 -8.39 -1.55 -14.39
C GLY A 79 -7.71 -0.24 -14.82
N ALA A 80 -8.26 0.41 -15.85
CA ALA A 80 -7.66 1.60 -16.45
C ALA A 80 -7.57 2.80 -15.47
N SER A 81 -8.54 2.95 -14.57
CA SER A 81 -8.55 4.05 -13.59
C SER A 81 -7.36 4.02 -12.63
N ALA A 82 -6.87 2.83 -12.24
CA ALA A 82 -5.64 2.69 -11.45
C ALA A 82 -4.39 3.19 -12.20
N ARG A 83 -4.44 3.22 -13.53
CA ARG A 83 -3.35 3.77 -14.34
C ARG A 83 -3.37 5.29 -14.39
N ASP A 84 -4.56 5.88 -14.46
CA ASP A 84 -4.75 7.32 -14.61
C ASP A 84 -4.49 8.08 -13.31
N ILE A 85 -4.91 7.51 -12.17
CA ILE A 85 -4.69 8.07 -10.83
C ILE A 85 -3.74 7.12 -10.08
N PRO A 86 -2.43 7.44 -10.03
CA PRO A 86 -1.45 6.54 -9.45
C PRO A 86 -1.63 6.46 -7.94
N HIS A 87 -1.54 5.25 -7.42
CA HIS A 87 -1.50 4.93 -6.00
C HIS A 87 -0.33 3.99 -5.75
N TRP A 88 0.16 3.90 -4.52
CA TRP A 88 1.07 2.82 -4.16
C TRP A 88 0.38 1.47 -4.26
N LYS A 89 1.15 0.44 -4.58
CA LYS A 89 0.66 -0.93 -4.58
C LYS A 89 0.11 -1.29 -3.20
N GLU A 90 -1.19 -1.64 -3.09
CA GLU A 90 -1.82 -1.91 -1.79
C GLU A 90 -1.08 -3.00 -1.02
N ARG A 91 -0.63 -4.06 -1.72
CA ARG A 91 0.15 -5.15 -1.14
C ARG A 91 1.41 -4.67 -0.42
N HIS A 92 2.07 -3.63 -0.93
CA HIS A 92 3.32 -3.12 -0.37
C HIS A 92 3.11 -2.05 0.70
N ALA A 93 2.00 -1.31 0.64
CA ALA A 93 1.83 -0.07 1.38
C ALA A 93 0.37 0.17 1.80
N ARG A 94 -0.34 -0.85 2.30
CA ARG A 94 -1.78 -0.78 2.63
C ARG A 94 -2.15 0.34 3.60
N ASP A 95 -1.28 0.61 4.57
CA ASP A 95 -1.51 1.60 5.63
C ASP A 95 -0.96 3.00 5.27
N GLU A 96 -0.44 3.19 4.05
CA GLU A 96 0.19 4.42 3.57
C GLU A 96 -0.86 5.43 3.10
N LEU A 97 -0.54 6.72 3.17
CA LEU A 97 -1.40 7.82 2.74
C LEU A 97 -1.92 7.63 1.31
N MET A 98 -1.07 7.23 0.37
CA MET A 98 -1.36 7.06 -1.06
C MET A 98 -1.68 5.61 -1.45
N ALA A 99 -2.12 4.78 -0.50
CA ALA A 99 -2.75 3.49 -0.80
C ALA A 99 -4.08 3.71 -1.56
N PRO A 100 -4.50 2.79 -2.45
CA PRO A 100 -5.74 2.94 -3.24
C PRO A 100 -7.01 2.87 -2.38
N THR A 101 -6.93 2.19 -1.24
CA THR A 101 -8.00 2.13 -0.24
C THR A 101 -7.52 2.84 1.01
N VAL A 102 -8.15 3.95 1.39
CA VAL A 102 -7.74 4.73 2.56
C VAL A 102 -8.06 3.97 3.85
N GLY A 103 -7.01 3.35 4.42
CA GLY A 103 -7.01 2.73 5.75
C GLY A 103 -6.44 3.67 6.81
N ALA A 104 -5.28 3.32 7.36
CA ALA A 104 -4.63 4.12 8.39
C ALA A 104 -4.16 5.51 7.89
N GLY A 105 -3.70 5.56 6.64
CA GLY A 105 -3.32 6.77 5.91
C GLY A 105 -2.06 7.45 6.44
N TYR A 106 -1.04 6.69 6.83
CA TYR A 106 0.22 7.24 7.34
C TYR A 106 0.96 8.00 6.24
N TYR A 107 1.30 9.26 6.50
CA TYR A 107 2.09 10.09 5.59
C TYR A 107 3.57 9.72 5.77
N THR A 108 3.98 8.67 5.07
CA THR A 108 5.30 8.08 5.25
C THR A 108 6.37 8.75 4.40
N ALA A 109 7.62 8.36 4.67
CA ALA A 109 8.75 8.73 3.82
C ALA A 109 8.60 8.27 2.36
N LEU A 110 7.74 7.29 2.05
CA LEU A 110 7.51 6.79 0.69
C LEU A 110 6.82 7.86 -0.17
N THR A 111 5.68 8.38 0.28
CA THR A 111 4.97 9.47 -0.43
C THR A 111 5.78 10.77 -0.41
N MET A 112 6.41 11.09 0.73
CA MET A 112 7.26 12.28 0.83
C MET A 112 8.42 12.22 -0.18
N ALA A 113 8.99 11.04 -0.44
CA ALA A 113 10.08 10.87 -1.39
C ALA A 113 9.69 11.21 -2.83
N VAL A 114 8.46 10.91 -3.24
CA VAL A 114 7.96 11.33 -4.56
C VAL A 114 8.00 12.85 -4.68
N PHE A 115 7.55 13.57 -3.65
CA PHE A 115 7.58 15.03 -3.65
C PHE A 115 8.99 15.61 -3.63
N ALA A 116 9.95 14.95 -2.94
CA ALA A 116 11.35 15.34 -3.00
C ALA A 116 11.95 15.15 -4.40
N ASP A 117 11.68 14.01 -5.04
CA ASP A 117 12.20 13.69 -6.38
C ASP A 117 11.58 14.56 -7.48
N MET A 118 10.39 15.12 -7.27
CA MET A 118 9.79 16.09 -8.19
C MET A 118 10.53 17.44 -8.22
N GLY A 119 11.36 17.74 -7.23
CA GLY A 119 12.12 18.98 -7.14
C GLY A 119 11.31 20.23 -6.77
N TYR A 120 9.97 20.17 -6.77
CA TYR A 120 9.10 21.27 -6.35
C TYR A 120 9.11 21.50 -4.82
N TYR A 121 9.40 20.46 -4.05
CA TYR A 121 9.24 20.46 -2.59
C TYR A 121 10.54 20.15 -1.86
N ARG A 122 10.68 20.73 -0.66
CA ARG A 122 11.70 20.33 0.32
C ARG A 122 11.02 19.58 1.44
N VAL A 123 11.49 18.37 1.70
CA VAL A 123 10.87 17.45 2.64
C VAL A 123 11.53 17.54 4.01
N ASN A 124 10.72 17.68 5.05
CA ASN A 124 11.18 17.49 6.44
C ASN A 124 11.02 16.03 6.85
N TRP A 125 12.08 15.22 6.66
CA TRP A 125 12.06 13.78 6.92
C TRP A 125 11.79 13.40 8.38
N SER A 126 12.05 14.27 9.35
CA SER A 126 11.79 13.97 10.76
C SER A 126 10.30 13.89 11.10
N MET A 127 9.44 14.39 10.21
CA MET A 127 7.98 14.38 10.34
C MET A 127 7.34 13.17 9.65
N ALA A 128 8.12 12.32 8.98
CA ALA A 128 7.60 11.14 8.31
C ALA A 128 6.96 10.19 9.34
N GLU A 129 5.71 9.83 9.12
CA GLU A 129 5.03 8.88 9.99
C GLU A 129 5.57 7.46 9.77
N PRO A 130 5.83 6.70 10.84
CA PRO A 130 6.25 5.32 10.70
C PRO A 130 5.05 4.45 10.30
N MET A 131 5.27 3.55 9.34
CA MET A 131 4.28 2.53 8.95
C MET A 131 4.83 1.15 9.31
N SER A 132 4.02 0.33 9.99
CA SER A 132 4.43 -1.04 10.36
C SER A 132 4.31 -2.02 9.19
N TRP A 133 3.35 -1.78 8.29
CA TRP A 133 3.14 -2.60 7.09
C TRP A 133 4.40 -2.64 6.22
N GLY A 134 4.95 -3.83 5.98
CA GLY A 134 6.15 -4.02 5.16
C GLY A 134 7.47 -3.52 5.78
N ASN A 135 7.47 -2.98 7.00
CA ASN A 135 8.69 -2.45 7.61
C ASN A 135 9.71 -3.58 7.90
N ARG A 136 10.91 -3.46 7.34
CA ARG A 136 12.00 -4.45 7.39
C ARG A 136 11.56 -5.87 6.99
N SER A 137 10.71 -5.97 5.98
CA SER A 137 10.19 -7.26 5.51
C SER A 137 11.16 -8.04 4.61
N GLY A 138 12.25 -7.42 4.16
CA GLY A 138 13.18 -7.98 3.19
C GLY A 138 12.62 -8.06 1.77
N CYS A 139 13.49 -8.39 0.81
CA CYS A 139 13.14 -8.45 -0.61
C CYS A 139 12.11 -9.54 -0.95
N ASP A 140 12.09 -10.65 -0.21
CA ASP A 140 11.15 -11.75 -0.42
C ASP A 140 9.69 -11.28 -0.30
N PHE A 141 9.41 -10.34 0.61
CA PHE A 141 8.08 -9.76 0.75
C PHE A 141 7.65 -9.07 -0.54
N LEU A 142 8.57 -8.42 -1.25
CA LEU A 142 8.28 -7.70 -2.49
C LEU A 142 8.27 -8.65 -3.70
N GLN A 143 9.14 -9.65 -3.74
CA GLN A 143 9.41 -10.41 -4.97
C GLN A 143 8.64 -11.72 -5.09
N LYS A 144 8.28 -12.37 -3.98
CA LYS A 144 7.58 -13.67 -3.96
C LYS A 144 6.08 -13.49 -3.85
N LYS A 145 5.31 -14.41 -4.40
CA LYS A 145 3.85 -14.43 -4.22
C LYS A 145 3.49 -14.89 -2.80
N CYS A 146 2.34 -14.47 -2.31
CA CYS A 146 1.80 -14.90 -1.02
C CYS A 146 1.44 -16.40 -1.01
N ASN A 147 0.97 -16.92 -2.14
CA ASN A 147 0.60 -18.33 -2.30
C ASN A 147 1.78 -19.28 -2.60
N GLU A 148 2.97 -18.76 -2.90
CA GLU A 148 4.15 -19.58 -3.25
C GLU A 148 4.77 -20.28 -2.04
N THR A 149 4.46 -19.83 -0.82
CA THR A 149 4.99 -20.40 0.42
C THR A 149 3.87 -20.57 1.44
N ASN A 150 3.69 -21.79 1.94
CA ASN A 150 2.72 -22.10 3.00
C ASN A 150 2.95 -21.32 4.31
N ASP A 151 4.14 -20.73 4.48
CA ASP A 151 4.55 -19.98 5.68
C ASP A 151 4.57 -18.45 5.47
N PHE A 152 3.95 -17.89 4.42
CA PHE A 152 4.02 -16.44 4.20
C PHE A 152 3.38 -15.64 5.35
N SER A 153 2.29 -16.15 5.93
CA SER A 153 1.66 -15.60 7.15
C SER A 153 2.55 -15.76 8.38
N THR A 154 3.23 -16.89 8.54
CA THR A 154 4.20 -17.13 9.62
C THR A 154 5.43 -16.22 9.50
N LYS A 155 5.87 -15.93 8.26
CA LYS A 155 7.04 -15.09 7.98
C LYS A 155 6.74 -13.60 8.15
N TYR A 156 5.49 -13.18 7.87
CA TYR A 156 5.06 -11.78 7.97
C TYR A 156 3.77 -11.63 8.80
N PRO A 157 3.77 -12.05 10.08
CA PRO A 157 2.58 -12.11 10.93
C PRO A 157 2.00 -10.74 11.27
N GLN A 158 2.79 -9.67 11.10
CA GLN A 158 2.37 -8.29 11.28
C GLN A 158 1.58 -7.73 10.08
N VAL A 159 1.53 -8.46 8.97
CA VAL A 159 0.99 -7.99 7.68
C VAL A 159 -0.09 -8.94 7.17
N PHE A 160 0.20 -10.25 7.20
CA PHE A 160 -0.68 -11.31 6.71
C PHE A 160 -1.10 -12.22 7.85
N CYS A 161 -2.20 -12.94 7.65
CA CYS A 161 -2.74 -13.90 8.61
C CYS A 161 -2.99 -15.26 7.96
N ASP A 162 -3.20 -16.28 8.79
CA ASP A 162 -3.56 -17.61 8.30
C ASP A 162 -5.04 -17.66 7.93
N ALA A 163 -5.33 -17.92 6.66
CA ALA A 163 -6.68 -18.03 6.13
C ALA A 163 -7.46 -19.22 6.72
N ASN A 164 -6.78 -20.22 7.29
CA ASN A 164 -7.44 -21.34 7.97
C ASN A 164 -7.92 -20.98 9.38
N ASP A 165 -7.41 -19.90 9.97
CA ASP A 165 -7.80 -19.40 11.29
C ASP A 165 -8.59 -18.09 11.12
N ASN A 166 -9.88 -18.24 10.79
CA ASN A 166 -10.83 -17.16 10.57
C ASN A 166 -11.64 -16.77 11.82
N GLU A 167 -11.45 -17.47 12.94
CA GLU A 167 -12.17 -17.23 14.20
C GLU A 167 -11.34 -16.42 15.21
N THR A 168 -10.02 -16.57 15.21
CA THR A 168 -9.16 -15.85 16.16
C THR A 168 -9.22 -14.35 15.93
N LEU A 169 -9.61 -13.63 16.98
CA LEU A 169 -9.60 -12.17 17.03
C LEU A 169 -8.16 -11.66 16.99
N ARG A 170 -7.90 -10.76 16.05
CA ARG A 170 -6.60 -10.12 15.83
C ARG A 170 -6.79 -8.61 15.68
N CYS A 171 -5.74 -7.85 15.96
CA CYS A 171 -5.75 -6.44 15.59
C CYS A 171 -5.46 -6.30 14.09
N THR A 172 -6.03 -5.27 13.46
CA THR A 172 -5.56 -4.81 12.15
C THR A 172 -4.10 -4.35 12.24
N SER A 173 -3.39 -4.30 11.10
CA SER A 173 -1.97 -3.91 11.04
C SER A 173 -1.68 -2.53 11.64
N ASP A 174 -2.64 -1.62 11.51
CA ASP A 174 -2.61 -0.27 12.09
C ASP A 174 -3.05 -0.19 13.55
N ARG A 175 -3.51 -1.31 14.12
CA ARG A 175 -4.01 -1.48 15.49
C ARG A 175 -5.21 -0.59 15.85
N ARG A 176 -5.96 -0.11 14.86
CA ARG A 176 -7.15 0.74 15.08
C ARG A 176 -8.43 -0.06 15.24
N HIS A 177 -8.46 -1.30 14.75
CA HIS A 177 -9.62 -2.18 14.82
C HIS A 177 -9.20 -3.57 15.28
N VAL A 178 -10.17 -4.30 15.81
CA VAL A 178 -10.08 -5.74 16.01
C VAL A 178 -10.86 -6.39 14.86
N GLY A 179 -10.48 -7.59 14.45
CA GLY A 179 -11.13 -8.33 13.38
C GLY A 179 -10.60 -9.76 13.25
N THR A 180 -10.92 -10.41 12.15
CA THR A 180 -10.49 -11.79 11.87
C THR A 180 -9.87 -11.93 10.48
N CYS A 181 -9.20 -13.06 10.20
CA CYS A 181 -8.55 -13.33 8.92
C CYS A 181 -9.57 -13.68 7.82
N THR A 182 -10.36 -12.70 7.41
CA THR A 182 -11.47 -12.88 6.47
C THR A 182 -11.38 -11.95 5.26
N ALA A 183 -10.40 -11.05 5.22
CA ALA A 183 -10.12 -10.19 4.08
C ALA A 183 -8.90 -10.70 3.29
N SER A 184 -8.72 -10.23 2.06
CA SER A 184 -7.54 -10.57 1.26
C SER A 184 -7.18 -9.44 0.30
N ILE A 185 -5.87 -9.25 0.10
CA ILE A 185 -5.33 -8.49 -1.03
C ILE A 185 -5.16 -9.47 -2.18
N VAL A 186 -5.70 -9.13 -3.34
CA VAL A 186 -5.68 -10.00 -4.52
C VAL A 186 -4.97 -9.29 -5.66
N GLU A 187 -3.85 -9.87 -6.09
CA GLU A 187 -3.17 -9.48 -7.31
C GLU A 187 -3.45 -10.45 -8.46
N ASN A 188 -3.24 -9.99 -9.69
CA ASN A 188 -3.46 -10.73 -10.92
C ASN A 188 -4.91 -11.23 -11.08
N LYS A 189 -5.90 -10.38 -10.73
CA LYS A 189 -7.33 -10.78 -10.70
C LYS A 189 -7.84 -11.39 -12.01
N GLY A 190 -7.24 -11.05 -13.16
CA GLY A 190 -7.62 -11.56 -14.48
C GLY A 190 -7.02 -12.92 -14.88
N SER A 191 -6.08 -13.48 -14.12
CA SER A 191 -5.51 -14.82 -14.38
C SER A 191 -5.78 -15.73 -13.19
N LEU A 192 -6.64 -16.73 -13.37
CA LEU A 192 -6.92 -17.74 -12.33
C LEU A 192 -5.66 -18.54 -11.95
N ALA A 193 -4.74 -18.76 -12.90
CA ALA A 193 -3.50 -19.48 -12.68
C ALA A 193 -2.43 -18.64 -11.93
N ASP A 194 -2.44 -17.31 -12.12
CA ASP A 194 -1.43 -16.42 -11.54
C ASP A 194 -1.93 -15.60 -10.35
N LYS A 195 -3.20 -15.79 -9.96
CA LYS A 195 -3.86 -15.09 -8.87
C LYS A 195 -3.04 -15.24 -7.59
N ASP A 196 -2.55 -14.13 -7.07
CA ASP A 196 -1.85 -14.09 -5.79
C ASP A 196 -2.82 -13.57 -4.74
N VAL A 197 -3.10 -14.38 -3.73
CA VAL A 197 -4.05 -14.08 -2.66
C VAL A 197 -3.27 -13.97 -1.36
N CYS A 198 -3.26 -12.78 -0.78
CA CYS A 198 -2.60 -12.48 0.48
C CYS A 198 -3.67 -12.25 1.56
N PRO A 199 -3.91 -13.22 2.45
CA PRO A 199 -4.90 -13.08 3.50
C PRO A 199 -4.50 -12.02 4.52
N VAL A 200 -5.45 -11.19 4.93
CA VAL A 200 -5.24 -10.06 5.85
C VAL A 200 -6.40 -9.97 6.84
N VAL A 201 -6.14 -9.34 7.99
CA VAL A 201 -7.19 -9.10 8.98
C VAL A 201 -8.21 -8.10 8.43
N SER A 202 -9.49 -8.47 8.43
CA SER A 202 -10.59 -7.57 8.06
C SER A 202 -10.78 -6.52 9.16
N SER A 203 -10.97 -5.26 8.76
CA SER A 203 -11.38 -4.19 9.68
C SER A 203 -12.89 -4.21 9.96
N TYR A 204 -13.66 -4.93 9.16
CA TYR A 204 -15.09 -5.15 9.37
C TYR A 204 -15.25 -6.40 10.21
N PHE A 205 -15.58 -6.23 11.49
CA PHE A 205 -16.34 -7.26 12.17
C PHE A 205 -17.61 -7.52 11.36
N TYR A 206 -17.93 -8.77 11.05
CA TYR A 206 -19.34 -9.09 10.79
C TYR A 206 -20.12 -8.47 11.93
N GLU A 207 -21.00 -7.51 11.62
CA GLU A 207 -21.79 -6.82 12.63
C GLU A 207 -22.35 -7.86 13.60
N ALA A 208 -21.96 -7.75 14.86
CA ALA A 208 -22.68 -8.38 15.93
C ALA A 208 -24.11 -7.86 15.82
N SER A 209 -25.04 -8.70 15.35
CA SER A 209 -26.48 -8.53 15.52
C SER A 209 -26.99 -7.15 15.11
N SER A 210 -27.53 -7.05 13.90
CA SER A 210 -28.61 -6.11 13.61
C SER A 210 -29.81 -6.41 14.51
N GLY A 211 -29.72 -5.94 15.75
CA GLY A 211 -30.82 -5.76 16.67
C GLY A 211 -31.43 -4.40 16.38
N MET A 212 -32.41 -4.38 15.47
CA MET A 212 -33.56 -3.49 15.49
C MET A 212 -34.80 -4.35 15.30
#